data_AF-A0A554LQN0-F1
#
_entry.id   AF-A0A554LQN0-F1
#
_cell.length_a   1.000
_cell.length_b   1.000
_cell.length_c   1.000
_cell.angle_alpha   90.00
_cell.angle_beta   90.00
_cell.angle_gamma   90.00
#
_symmetry.space_group_name_H-M   'P 1'
#
loop_
_entity.id
_entity.type
_entity.pdbx_description
1 polymer ?
#
loop_
_entity_poly.entity_id
_entity_poly.type
_entity_poly.pdbx_seq_one_letter_code
_entity_poly.pdbx_strand_id
1 'polypeptide(L)'
;MSIVLYLLGRKSLFLKEMNEKQLISAIKELKKIKPRKEWVVFAKSQIFTETMPSAKKQRFAGILDVLYLLTEQRKLAYALATFLFIIIGTFGFAQYTVPGDLLFSVKKIAEQSQATLTGGNNLKNSFDNYDRRVQDLTRVVKENKENNIPSAISEVKLSMMGAVKVLTAAVAQKDRNIKEIAAEVKKLKDNKKQLDALGIDIGETDGTKELDNVLAPLVESEINALEEATLTEEQQVKLEEIKKLYGEEKFSEALEEILLINLSPA
;
A
#
# COMPACT_ATOMS: atom_id res chain seq x y z
N MET A 1 -49.85 45.81 -63.77
CA MET A 1 -50.21 47.16 -63.26
C MET A 1 -49.97 47.16 -61.75
N SER A 2 -49.20 48.13 -61.23
CA SER A 2 -48.91 48.38 -59.80
C SER A 2 -47.72 47.67 -59.11
N ILE A 3 -46.63 47.33 -59.80
CA ILE A 3 -45.34 46.97 -59.13
C ILE A 3 -44.21 48.02 -59.28
N VAL A 4 -44.29 49.02 -60.18
CA VAL A 4 -43.08 49.81 -60.52
C VAL A 4 -43.12 51.29 -60.09
N LEU A 5 -44.22 51.80 -59.54
CA LEU A 5 -44.40 53.26 -59.31
C LEU A 5 -44.33 53.76 -57.86
N TYR A 6 -44.38 52.90 -56.84
CA TYR A 6 -44.27 53.38 -55.44
C TYR A 6 -42.83 53.38 -54.88
N LEU A 7 -41.91 52.65 -55.52
CA LEU A 7 -40.49 52.61 -55.17
C LEU A 7 -39.64 53.69 -55.87
N LEU A 8 -40.25 54.51 -56.72
CA LEU A 8 -39.57 55.59 -57.49
C LEU A 8 -40.10 57.01 -57.17
N GLY A 9 -41.11 57.16 -56.30
CA GLY A 9 -41.78 58.46 -56.03
C GLY A 9 -41.46 59.14 -54.69
N ARG A 10 -40.62 58.55 -53.83
CA ARG A 10 -40.25 59.16 -52.53
C ARG A 10 -38.76 59.00 -52.23
N LYS A 11 -37.95 59.10 -53.28
CA LYS A 11 -36.49 58.97 -53.23
C LYS A 11 -35.83 60.26 -53.71
N SER A 12 -36.34 61.44 -53.34
CA SER A 12 -35.67 62.71 -53.65
C SER A 12 -36.17 63.95 -52.89
N LEU A 13 -36.77 63.82 -51.70
CA LEU A 13 -37.14 64.99 -50.90
C LEU A 13 -36.98 64.65 -49.41
N PHE A 14 -36.08 65.37 -48.73
CA PHE A 14 -35.78 65.35 -47.29
C PHE A 14 -34.78 64.32 -46.72
N LEU A 15 -33.68 64.03 -47.42
CA LEU A 15 -32.38 63.89 -46.74
C LEU A 15 -31.64 65.21 -46.90
N LYS A 16 -31.99 66.16 -46.03
CA LYS A 16 -31.21 67.39 -45.82
C LYS A 16 -29.78 66.95 -45.49
N GLU A 17 -28.81 67.31 -46.33
CA GLU A 17 -27.40 67.06 -46.07
C GLU A 17 -27.06 67.60 -44.68
N MET A 18 -26.85 66.68 -43.74
CA MET A 18 -26.56 67.03 -42.35
C MET A 18 -25.09 67.44 -42.30
N ASN A 19 -24.82 68.72 -42.06
CA ASN A 19 -23.46 69.24 -41.97
C ASN A 19 -22.71 68.53 -40.82
N GLU A 20 -21.43 68.24 -41.02
CA GLU A 20 -20.56 67.43 -40.16
C GLU A 20 -20.66 67.81 -38.67
N LYS A 21 -20.77 69.12 -38.37
CA LYS A 21 -20.95 69.62 -37.00
C LYS A 21 -22.27 69.17 -36.35
N GLN A 22 -23.34 69.09 -37.13
CA GLN A 22 -24.65 68.62 -36.66
C GLN A 22 -24.66 67.11 -36.47
N LEU A 23 -23.96 66.35 -37.33
CA LEU A 23 -23.76 64.91 -37.15
C LEU A 23 -22.98 64.60 -35.87
N ILE A 24 -21.90 65.32 -35.62
CA ILE A 24 -21.09 65.15 -34.39
C ILE A 24 -21.92 65.50 -33.15
N SER A 25 -22.75 66.55 -33.20
CA SER A 25 -23.62 66.92 -32.10
C SER A 25 -24.69 65.84 -31.83
N ALA A 26 -25.32 65.31 -32.88
CA ALA A 26 -26.32 64.25 -32.75
C ALA A 26 -25.70 62.95 -32.17
N ILE A 27 -24.50 62.57 -32.61
CA ILE A 27 -23.78 61.41 -32.06
C ILE A 27 -23.43 61.62 -30.58
N LYS A 28 -23.04 62.85 -30.18
CA LYS A 28 -22.79 63.17 -28.77
C LYS A 28 -24.05 63.08 -27.91
N GLU A 29 -25.22 63.42 -28.45
CA GLU A 29 -26.50 63.26 -27.74
C GLU A 29 -26.91 61.80 -27.61
N LEU A 30 -26.67 60.96 -28.62
CA LEU A 30 -26.95 59.52 -28.55
C LEU A 30 -26.17 58.82 -27.42
N LYS A 31 -25.00 59.33 -27.04
CA LYS A 31 -24.21 58.80 -25.91
C LYS A 31 -24.91 58.95 -24.55
N LYS A 32 -25.89 59.86 -24.44
CA LYS A 32 -26.68 60.06 -23.21
C LYS A 32 -27.87 59.09 -23.11
N ILE A 33 -28.25 58.44 -24.21
CA ILE A 33 -29.36 57.48 -24.22
C ILE A 33 -28.86 56.16 -23.67
N LYS A 34 -29.40 55.71 -22.53
CA LYS A 34 -29.10 54.37 -22.00
C LYS A 34 -29.64 53.33 -22.98
N PRO A 35 -28.83 52.37 -23.42
CA PRO A 35 -29.33 51.30 -24.27
C PRO A 35 -30.39 50.50 -23.52
N ARG A 36 -31.50 50.22 -24.18
CA ARG A 36 -32.57 49.37 -23.65
C ARG A 36 -31.99 48.00 -23.26
N LYS A 37 -32.36 47.50 -22.09
CA LYS A 37 -31.79 46.27 -21.51
C LYS A 37 -31.82 45.10 -22.49
N GLU A 38 -32.90 44.96 -23.25
CA GLU A 38 -33.07 43.93 -24.28
C GLU A 38 -31.99 43.97 -25.36
N TRP A 39 -31.56 45.16 -25.79
CA TRP A 39 -30.52 45.30 -26.80
C TRP A 39 -29.13 44.98 -26.25
N VAL A 40 -28.86 45.34 -24.99
CA VAL A 40 -27.62 44.98 -24.30
C VAL A 40 -27.53 43.46 -24.07
N VAL A 41 -28.65 42.84 -23.67
CA VAL A 41 -28.74 41.38 -23.50
C VAL A 41 -28.57 40.68 -24.84
N PHE A 42 -29.19 41.18 -25.92
CA PHE A 42 -29.01 40.64 -27.26
C PHE A 42 -27.56 40.76 -27.74
N ALA A 43 -26.94 41.94 -27.63
CA ALA A 43 -25.54 42.14 -28.01
C ALA A 43 -24.59 41.25 -27.19
N LYS A 44 -24.82 41.12 -25.88
CA LYS A 44 -24.06 40.21 -25.03
C LYS A 44 -24.28 38.76 -25.46
N SER A 45 -25.50 38.34 -25.74
CA SER A 45 -25.75 36.99 -26.25
C SER A 45 -25.02 36.75 -27.57
N GLN A 46 -25.05 37.67 -28.53
CA GLN A 46 -24.35 37.53 -29.82
C GLN A 46 -22.83 37.41 -29.64
N ILE A 47 -22.21 38.30 -28.85
CA ILE A 47 -20.76 38.30 -28.61
C ILE A 47 -20.31 37.03 -27.87
N PHE A 48 -21.09 36.56 -26.89
CA PHE A 48 -20.76 35.35 -26.13
C PHE A 48 -21.23 34.05 -26.80
N THR A 49 -21.97 34.11 -27.91
CA THR A 49 -22.44 32.93 -28.65
C THR A 49 -21.46 32.53 -29.77
N GLU A 50 -20.59 33.41 -30.25
CA GLU A 50 -19.55 33.03 -31.24
C GLU A 50 -18.43 32.14 -30.68
N THR A 51 -18.31 31.98 -29.35
CA THR A 51 -17.34 31.08 -28.71
C THR A 51 -17.94 29.74 -28.26
N MET A 52 -19.20 29.44 -28.59
CA MET A 52 -19.84 28.17 -28.27
C MET A 52 -20.46 27.57 -29.53
N PRO A 53 -20.10 26.32 -29.93
CA PRO A 53 -20.69 25.69 -31.09
C PRO A 53 -22.21 25.56 -30.88
N SER A 54 -22.93 26.15 -31.83
CA SER A 54 -24.36 26.08 -32.12
C SER A 54 -25.19 25.22 -31.15
N ALA A 55 -25.91 25.89 -30.26
CA ALA A 55 -26.97 25.30 -29.47
C ALA A 55 -28.05 24.71 -30.41
N LYS A 56 -28.02 23.39 -30.59
CA LYS A 56 -29.17 22.60 -31.04
C LYS A 56 -30.36 22.96 -30.15
N LYS A 57 -31.51 23.22 -30.80
CA LYS A 57 -32.84 23.40 -30.21
C LYS A 57 -33.01 22.58 -28.92
N GLN A 58 -32.95 23.26 -27.77
CA GLN A 58 -33.45 22.75 -26.49
C GLN A 58 -34.97 22.61 -26.57
N ARG A 59 -35.46 21.44 -26.95
CA ARG A 59 -36.79 20.95 -26.57
C ARG A 59 -36.63 19.46 -26.25
N PHE A 60 -36.88 19.12 -24.98
CA PHE A 60 -36.70 17.81 -24.34
C PHE A 60 -35.27 17.41 -23.92
N ALA A 61 -34.53 18.29 -23.24
CA ALA A 61 -33.53 17.85 -22.25
C ALA A 61 -34.27 17.39 -20.97
N GLY A 62 -35.22 16.47 -21.13
CA GLY A 62 -36.18 16.06 -20.12
C GLY A 62 -35.86 14.65 -19.66
N ILE A 63 -35.32 14.53 -18.44
CA ILE A 63 -35.13 13.27 -17.69
C ILE A 63 -34.15 12.25 -18.34
N LEU A 64 -34.13 12.09 -19.66
CA LEU A 64 -33.26 11.17 -20.39
C LEU A 64 -31.78 11.58 -20.39
N ASP A 65 -31.45 12.88 -20.39
CA ASP A 65 -30.05 13.34 -20.25
C ASP A 65 -29.49 13.11 -18.83
N VAL A 66 -30.35 13.25 -17.81
CA VAL A 66 -30.01 12.90 -16.42
C VAL A 66 -29.88 11.38 -16.28
N LEU A 67 -30.72 10.60 -16.97
CA LEU A 67 -30.59 9.16 -17.06
C LEU A 67 -29.35 8.72 -17.83
N TYR A 68 -28.90 9.47 -18.85
CA TYR A 68 -27.66 9.19 -19.58
C TYR A 68 -26.42 9.40 -18.69
N LEU A 69 -26.38 10.50 -17.93
CA LEU A 69 -25.37 10.74 -16.89
C LEU A 69 -25.42 9.67 -15.77
N LEU A 70 -26.62 9.25 -15.34
CA LEU A 70 -26.78 8.12 -14.41
C LEU A 70 -26.36 6.78 -15.03
N THR A 71 -26.53 6.57 -16.34
CA THR A 71 -26.07 5.34 -17.01
C THR A 71 -24.57 5.32 -17.19
N GLU A 72 -23.90 6.45 -17.44
CA GLU A 72 -22.44 6.54 -17.43
C GLU A 72 -21.88 6.35 -16.01
N GLN A 73 -22.52 6.93 -14.99
CA GLN A 73 -22.19 6.66 -13.59
C GLN A 73 -22.42 5.19 -13.22
N ARG A 74 -23.47 4.54 -13.74
CA ARG A 74 -23.70 3.10 -13.57
C ARG A 74 -22.66 2.27 -14.30
N LYS A 75 -22.26 2.63 -15.52
CA LYS A 75 -21.17 1.97 -16.26
C LYS A 75 -19.86 2.07 -15.49
N LEU A 76 -19.54 3.23 -14.93
CA LEU A 76 -18.38 3.42 -14.04
C LEU A 76 -18.53 2.62 -12.74
N ALA A 77 -19.71 2.59 -12.13
CA ALA A 77 -19.96 1.82 -10.93
C ALA A 77 -19.86 0.30 -11.19
N TYR A 78 -20.35 -0.20 -12.33
CA TYR A 78 -20.21 -1.60 -12.73
C TYR A 78 -18.78 -1.93 -13.14
N ALA A 79 -18.07 -1.04 -13.83
CA ALA A 79 -16.66 -1.23 -14.14
C ALA A 79 -15.82 -1.26 -12.86
N LEU A 80 -16.07 -0.34 -11.92
CA LEU A 80 -15.44 -0.33 -10.61
C LEU A 80 -15.82 -1.56 -9.80
N ALA A 81 -17.09 -1.97 -9.78
CA ALA A 81 -17.54 -3.16 -9.07
C ALA A 81 -16.94 -4.44 -9.66
N THR A 82 -16.86 -4.55 -11.00
CA THR A 82 -16.22 -5.68 -11.69
C THR A 82 -14.72 -5.69 -11.40
N PHE A 83 -14.07 -4.53 -11.44
CA PHE A 83 -12.67 -4.38 -11.11
C PHE A 83 -12.40 -4.76 -9.64
N LEU A 84 -13.20 -4.27 -8.70
CA LEU A 84 -13.14 -4.64 -7.29
C LEU A 84 -13.41 -6.12 -7.10
N PHE A 85 -14.36 -6.71 -7.84
CA PHE A 85 -14.63 -8.14 -7.78
C PHE A 85 -13.43 -8.96 -8.29
N ILE A 86 -12.78 -8.53 -9.36
CA ILE A 86 -11.55 -9.16 -9.86
C ILE A 86 -10.42 -9.01 -8.84
N ILE A 87 -10.24 -7.82 -8.25
CA ILE A 87 -9.23 -7.59 -7.20
C ILE A 87 -9.52 -8.47 -5.98
N ILE A 88 -10.71 -8.36 -5.39
CA ILE A 88 -11.09 -9.11 -4.19
C ILE A 88 -11.01 -10.62 -4.47
N GLY A 89 -11.45 -11.06 -5.65
CA GLY A 89 -11.32 -12.44 -6.10
C GLY A 89 -9.86 -12.89 -6.14
N THR A 90 -9.02 -12.20 -6.91
CA THR A 90 -7.60 -12.56 -7.06
C THR A 90 -6.82 -12.52 -5.75
N PHE A 91 -7.01 -11.49 -4.93
CA PHE A 91 -6.37 -11.40 -3.61
C PHE A 91 -6.92 -12.44 -2.62
N GLY A 92 -8.22 -12.72 -2.65
CA GLY A 92 -8.85 -13.75 -1.81
C GLY A 92 -8.33 -15.14 -2.13
N PHE A 93 -8.23 -15.50 -3.41
CA PHE A 93 -7.66 -16.78 -3.83
C PHE A 93 -6.15 -16.86 -3.58
N ALA A 94 -5.42 -15.75 -3.72
CA ALA A 94 -3.99 -15.71 -3.48
C ALA A 94 -3.60 -16.11 -2.05
N GLN A 95 -4.45 -15.88 -1.04
CA GLN A 95 -4.15 -16.27 0.35
C GLN A 95 -3.94 -17.78 0.54
N TYR A 96 -4.59 -18.60 -0.30
CA TYR A 96 -4.49 -20.07 -0.25
C TYR A 96 -3.33 -20.64 -1.06
N THR A 97 -2.57 -19.78 -1.74
CA THR A 97 -1.44 -20.21 -2.56
C THR A 97 -0.22 -20.55 -1.70
N VAL A 98 0.57 -21.49 -2.21
CA VAL A 98 1.87 -21.89 -1.65
C VAL A 98 2.99 -21.60 -2.67
N PRO A 99 4.26 -21.53 -2.23
CA PRO A 99 5.38 -21.36 -3.14
C PRO A 99 5.33 -22.33 -4.33
N GLY A 100 5.53 -21.81 -5.54
CA GLY A 100 5.38 -22.58 -6.79
C GLY A 100 4.02 -22.39 -7.49
N ASP A 101 2.99 -21.89 -6.79
CA ASP A 101 1.71 -21.57 -7.41
C ASP A 101 1.76 -20.25 -8.20
N LEU A 102 0.91 -20.13 -9.24
CA LEU A 102 0.84 -18.95 -10.11
C LEU A 102 0.61 -17.64 -9.36
N LEU A 103 -0.30 -17.64 -8.38
CA LEU A 103 -0.71 -16.45 -7.63
C LEU A 103 0.09 -16.23 -6.34
N PHE A 104 1.17 -16.99 -6.12
CA PHE A 104 2.00 -16.86 -4.93
C PHE A 104 2.73 -15.50 -4.86
N SER A 105 3.12 -14.93 -6.00
CA SER A 105 3.70 -13.59 -6.05
C SER A 105 2.74 -12.51 -5.53
N VAL A 106 1.43 -12.66 -5.81
CA VAL A 106 0.38 -11.78 -5.32
C VAL A 106 0.25 -11.90 -3.80
N LYS A 107 0.32 -13.11 -3.25
CA LYS A 107 0.35 -13.35 -1.81
C LYS A 107 1.54 -12.64 -1.14
N LYS A 108 2.76 -12.78 -1.69
CA LYS A 108 3.96 -12.10 -1.14
C LYS A 108 3.78 -10.58 -1.09
N ILE A 109 3.26 -9.96 -2.15
CA ILE A 109 3.01 -8.51 -2.19
C ILE A 109 1.97 -8.11 -1.13
N ALA A 110 0.88 -8.87 -1.00
CA ALA A 110 -0.13 -8.61 0.01
C ALA A 110 0.43 -8.72 1.43
N GLU A 111 1.22 -9.75 1.71
CA GLU A 111 1.88 -9.98 3.00
C GLU A 111 2.87 -8.86 3.36
N GLN A 112 3.69 -8.42 2.39
CA GLN A 112 4.66 -7.35 2.58
C GLN A 112 3.99 -5.99 2.80
N SER A 113 2.90 -5.73 2.08
CA SER A 113 2.10 -4.52 2.27
C SER A 113 1.44 -4.49 3.65
N GLN A 114 0.88 -5.62 4.10
CA GLN A 114 0.30 -5.72 5.44
C GLN A 114 1.35 -5.49 6.53
N ALA A 115 2.54 -6.09 6.43
CA ALA A 115 3.61 -5.92 7.41
C ALA A 115 4.02 -4.44 7.58
N THR A 116 4.10 -3.70 6.47
CA THR A 116 4.39 -2.26 6.48
C THR A 116 3.28 -1.45 7.16
N LEU A 117 2.01 -1.83 6.97
CA LEU A 117 0.85 -1.11 7.53
C LEU A 117 0.60 -1.44 9.01
N THR A 118 0.94 -2.65 9.47
CA THR A 118 0.77 -3.06 10.86
C THR A 118 1.77 -2.40 11.82
N GLY A 119 2.75 -1.65 11.31
CA GLY A 119 3.71 -0.90 12.12
C GLY A 119 4.63 -1.78 12.99
N GLY A 120 4.70 -3.09 12.72
CA GLY A 120 5.63 -3.99 13.38
C GLY A 120 7.07 -3.59 13.09
N ASN A 121 8.00 -3.86 14.02
CA ASN A 121 9.41 -3.60 13.77
C ASN A 121 9.99 -4.63 12.78
N ASN A 122 11.16 -4.28 12.22
CA ASN A 122 11.79 -5.09 11.17
C ASN A 122 12.15 -6.50 11.63
N LEU A 123 12.52 -6.68 12.90
CA LEU A 123 12.88 -7.98 13.48
C LEU A 123 11.68 -8.90 13.47
N LYS A 124 10.60 -8.49 14.13
CA LYS A 124 9.34 -9.23 14.19
C LYS A 124 8.80 -9.54 12.80
N ASN A 125 8.76 -8.55 11.90
CA ASN A 125 8.24 -8.75 10.55
C ASN A 125 9.05 -9.79 9.75
N SER A 126 10.37 -9.86 9.96
CA SER A 126 11.23 -10.81 9.25
C SER A 126 11.05 -12.23 9.77
N PHE A 127 10.90 -12.40 11.08
CA PHE A 127 10.59 -13.70 11.69
C PHE A 127 9.16 -14.17 11.40
N ASP A 128 8.18 -13.27 11.41
CA ASP A 128 6.80 -13.59 11.02
C ASP A 128 6.73 -13.99 9.52
N ASN A 129 7.57 -13.41 8.66
CA ASN A 129 7.70 -13.87 7.27
C ASN A 129 8.28 -15.30 7.21
N TYR A 130 9.36 -15.59 7.94
CA TYR A 130 9.91 -16.94 8.05
C TYR A 130 8.87 -17.96 8.53
N ASP A 131 8.13 -17.62 9.59
CA ASP A 131 7.04 -18.45 10.12
C ASP A 131 5.98 -18.77 9.06
N ARG A 132 5.54 -17.77 8.27
CA ARG A 132 4.62 -18.00 7.15
C ARG A 132 5.19 -18.93 6.09
N ARG A 133 6.49 -18.82 5.77
CA ARG A 133 7.13 -19.73 4.80
C ARG A 133 7.18 -21.16 5.34
N VAL A 134 7.45 -21.36 6.64
CA VAL A 134 7.42 -22.67 7.31
C VAL A 134 6.01 -23.27 7.30
N GLN A 135 4.99 -22.45 7.57
CA GLN A 135 3.59 -22.88 7.49
C GLN A 135 3.18 -23.25 6.05
N ASP A 136 3.64 -22.49 5.06
CA ASP A 136 3.38 -22.80 3.65
C ASP A 136 4.07 -24.11 3.22
N LEU A 137 5.31 -24.37 3.68
CA LEU A 137 5.98 -25.66 3.45
C LEU A 137 5.25 -26.81 4.16
N THR A 138 4.82 -26.60 5.40
CA THR A 138 4.00 -27.57 6.15
C THR A 138 2.71 -27.89 5.40
N ARG A 139 2.05 -26.87 4.82
CA ARG A 139 0.84 -27.04 4.02
C ARG A 139 1.13 -27.84 2.75
N VAL A 140 2.20 -27.51 2.03
CA VAL A 140 2.64 -28.23 0.83
C VAL A 140 2.81 -29.73 1.12
N VAL A 141 3.45 -30.09 2.23
CA VAL A 141 3.65 -31.48 2.63
C VAL A 141 2.34 -32.15 3.02
N LYS A 142 1.50 -31.49 3.84
CA LYS A 142 0.20 -32.04 4.24
C LYS A 142 -0.78 -32.23 3.07
N GLU A 143 -0.72 -31.35 2.07
CA GLU A 143 -1.57 -31.40 0.88
C GLU A 143 -0.98 -32.26 -0.25
N ASN A 144 0.17 -32.92 -0.03
CA ASN A 144 0.89 -33.72 -1.03
C ASN A 144 1.18 -32.95 -2.34
N LYS A 145 1.49 -31.66 -2.25
CA LYS A 145 1.85 -30.82 -3.39
C LYS A 145 3.32 -30.98 -3.75
N GLU A 146 3.72 -32.18 -4.16
CA GLU A 146 5.13 -32.56 -4.36
C GLU A 146 5.90 -31.57 -5.26
N ASN A 147 5.27 -31.10 -6.34
CA ASN A 147 5.85 -30.13 -7.28
C ASN A 147 6.21 -28.78 -6.63
N ASN A 148 5.55 -28.43 -5.52
CA ASN A 148 5.75 -27.18 -4.80
C ASN A 148 6.82 -27.30 -3.69
N ILE A 149 7.20 -28.52 -3.29
CA ILE A 149 8.17 -28.76 -2.19
C ILE A 149 9.50 -28.02 -2.44
N PRO A 150 10.15 -28.12 -3.62
CA PRO A 150 11.43 -27.44 -3.85
C PRO A 150 11.33 -25.92 -3.72
N SER A 151 10.26 -25.32 -4.27
CA SER A 151 10.01 -23.89 -4.16
C SER A 151 9.72 -23.46 -2.72
N ALA A 152 8.98 -24.28 -1.96
CA ALA A 152 8.66 -23.99 -0.57
C ALA A 152 9.89 -24.08 0.34
N ILE A 153 10.75 -25.09 0.15
CA ILE A 153 12.04 -25.18 0.84
C ILE A 153 12.89 -23.95 0.52
N SER A 154 12.98 -23.55 -0.75
CA SER A 154 13.76 -22.37 -1.15
C SER A 154 13.28 -21.09 -0.46
N GLU A 155 11.97 -20.85 -0.39
CA GLU A 155 11.42 -19.69 0.32
C GLU A 155 11.65 -19.73 1.83
N VAL A 156 11.63 -20.92 2.46
CA VAL A 156 12.02 -21.07 3.88
C VAL A 156 13.49 -20.71 4.08
N LYS A 157 14.40 -21.17 3.21
CA LYS A 157 15.83 -20.82 3.29
C LYS A 157 16.05 -19.32 3.13
N LEU A 158 15.44 -18.70 2.14
CA LEU A 158 15.58 -17.27 1.86
C LEU A 158 15.02 -16.42 3.01
N SER A 159 13.86 -16.79 3.56
CA SER A 159 13.27 -16.06 4.69
C SER A 159 14.08 -16.24 5.97
N MET A 160 14.66 -17.42 6.22
CA MET A 160 15.59 -17.66 7.32
C MET A 160 16.81 -16.74 7.22
N MET A 161 17.48 -16.69 6.07
CA MET A 161 18.62 -15.79 5.86
C MET A 161 18.23 -14.32 6.07
N GLY A 162 17.05 -13.92 5.60
CA GLY A 162 16.52 -12.57 5.82
C GLY A 162 16.32 -12.26 7.31
N ALA A 163 15.73 -13.19 8.06
CA ALA A 163 15.50 -13.05 9.50
C ALA A 163 16.81 -12.95 10.29
N VAL A 164 17.79 -13.81 9.99
CA VAL A 164 19.10 -13.80 10.64
C VAL A 164 19.85 -12.51 10.34
N LYS A 165 19.84 -12.02 9.10
CA LYS A 165 20.45 -10.73 8.76
C LYS A 165 19.88 -9.56 9.57
N VAL A 166 18.55 -9.54 9.75
CA VAL A 166 17.90 -8.50 10.56
C VAL A 166 18.19 -8.68 12.05
N LEU A 167 18.29 -9.93 12.52
CA LEU A 167 18.74 -10.25 13.88
C LEU A 167 20.16 -9.72 14.13
N THR A 168 21.11 -9.95 13.22
CA THR A 168 22.47 -9.42 13.32
C THR A 168 22.47 -7.91 13.53
N ALA A 169 21.64 -7.19 12.76
CA ALA A 169 21.49 -5.75 12.89
C ALA A 169 20.83 -5.33 14.21
N ALA A 170 19.91 -6.13 14.76
CA ALA A 170 19.27 -5.88 16.06
C ALA A 170 20.23 -6.13 17.23
N VAL A 171 21.03 -7.18 17.17
CA VAL A 171 22.04 -7.53 18.19
C VAL A 171 23.16 -6.50 18.27
N ALA A 172 23.54 -5.92 17.14
CA ALA A 172 24.55 -4.86 17.08
C ALA A 172 24.09 -3.52 17.69
N GLN A 173 22.82 -3.35 18.03
CA GLN A 173 22.32 -2.14 18.67
C GLN A 173 22.77 -2.07 20.13
N LYS A 174 23.11 -0.86 20.58
CA LYS A 174 23.53 -0.61 21.97
C LYS A 174 22.40 -0.87 22.96
N ASP A 175 21.19 -0.39 22.66
CA ASP A 175 19.99 -0.55 23.48
C ASP A 175 19.08 -1.67 22.94
N ARG A 176 19.69 -2.80 22.59
CA ARG A 176 19.00 -3.96 22.03
C ARG A 176 17.97 -4.54 23.01
N ASN A 177 16.83 -4.97 22.47
CA ASN A 177 15.77 -5.60 23.26
C ASN A 177 15.98 -7.12 23.34
N ILE A 178 16.71 -7.58 24.36
CA ILE A 178 17.04 -9.00 24.58
C ILE A 178 15.78 -9.87 24.66
N LYS A 179 14.73 -9.38 25.31
CA LYS A 179 13.47 -10.12 25.46
C LYS A 179 12.82 -10.41 24.12
N GLU A 180 12.80 -9.41 23.25
CA GLU A 180 12.28 -9.56 21.90
C GLU A 180 13.15 -10.49 21.05
N ILE A 181 14.47 -10.32 21.11
CA ILE A 181 15.42 -11.17 20.39
C ILE A 181 15.24 -12.64 20.78
N ALA A 182 15.21 -12.95 22.08
CA ALA A 182 15.04 -14.33 22.51
C ALA A 182 13.68 -14.92 22.13
N ALA A 183 12.61 -14.11 22.18
CA ALA A 183 11.27 -14.55 21.78
C ALA A 183 11.23 -14.94 20.29
N GLU A 184 11.87 -14.16 19.42
CA GLU A 184 11.92 -14.45 17.99
C GLU A 184 12.86 -15.62 17.66
N VAL A 185 14.02 -15.71 18.32
CA VAL A 185 14.94 -16.85 18.22
C VAL A 185 14.26 -18.16 18.67
N LYS A 186 13.46 -18.11 19.73
CA LYS A 186 12.68 -19.26 20.19
C LYS A 186 11.69 -19.74 19.13
N LYS A 187 10.95 -18.83 18.47
CA LYS A 187 10.03 -19.21 17.39
C LYS A 187 10.76 -19.94 16.26
N LEU A 188 11.97 -19.50 15.92
CA LEU A 188 12.78 -20.14 14.89
C LEU A 188 13.12 -21.58 15.27
N LYS A 189 13.54 -21.80 16.52
CA LYS A 189 13.79 -23.15 17.06
C LYS A 189 12.54 -24.02 17.05
N ASP A 190 11.40 -23.49 17.47
CA ASP A 190 10.13 -24.21 17.49
C ASP A 190 9.67 -24.58 16.07
N ASN A 191 9.84 -23.68 15.10
CA ASN A 191 9.56 -23.93 13.70
C ASN A 191 10.49 -25.00 13.10
N LYS A 192 11.77 -24.99 13.46
CA LYS A 192 12.69 -26.06 13.06
C LYS A 192 12.24 -27.42 13.61
N LYS A 193 11.89 -27.50 14.89
CA LYS A 193 11.34 -28.73 15.50
C LYS A 193 10.08 -29.22 14.80
N GLN A 194 9.19 -28.31 14.39
CA GLN A 194 7.99 -28.67 13.64
C GLN A 194 8.33 -29.29 12.28
N LEU A 195 9.30 -28.73 11.55
CA LEU A 195 9.76 -29.29 10.28
C LEU A 195 10.43 -30.66 10.46
N ASP A 196 11.27 -30.80 11.48
CA ASP A 196 11.94 -32.07 11.82
C ASP A 196 10.91 -33.16 12.17
N ALA A 197 9.86 -32.81 12.92
CA ALA A 197 8.77 -33.73 13.26
C ALA A 197 7.95 -34.19 12.04
N LEU A 198 7.96 -33.41 10.95
CA LEU A 198 7.35 -33.75 9.67
C LEU A 198 8.32 -34.51 8.74
N GLY A 199 9.54 -34.80 9.19
CA GLY A 199 10.59 -35.43 8.37
C GLY A 199 11.14 -34.52 7.28
N ILE A 200 10.94 -33.20 7.41
CA ILE A 200 11.36 -32.21 6.42
C ILE A 200 12.77 -31.72 6.78
N ASP A 201 13.77 -32.28 6.12
CA ASP A 201 15.12 -31.76 6.22
C ASP A 201 15.29 -30.57 5.25
N ILE A 202 15.29 -29.37 5.80
CA ILE A 202 15.65 -28.15 5.05
C ILE A 202 17.16 -28.02 4.82
N GLY A 203 17.97 -28.93 5.36
CA GLY A 203 19.42 -28.92 5.33
C GLY A 203 20.02 -27.80 6.17
N GLU A 204 21.33 -27.86 6.39
CA GLU A 204 22.05 -26.69 6.88
C GLU A 204 21.97 -25.56 5.85
N THR A 205 21.58 -24.38 6.33
CA THR A 205 21.57 -23.16 5.56
C THR A 205 22.67 -22.23 6.06
N ASP A 206 23.12 -21.31 5.22
CA ASP A 206 24.01 -20.23 5.67
C ASP A 206 23.38 -19.47 6.84
N GLY A 207 22.05 -19.29 6.82
CA GLY A 207 21.31 -18.66 7.92
C GLY A 207 21.39 -19.42 9.24
N THR A 208 21.33 -20.77 9.25
CA THR A 208 21.45 -21.53 10.50
C THR A 208 22.86 -21.48 11.09
N LYS A 209 23.89 -21.45 10.24
CA LYS A 209 25.29 -21.30 10.69
C LYS A 209 25.57 -19.89 11.19
N GLU A 210 25.02 -18.90 10.49
CA GLU A 210 25.16 -17.49 10.85
C GLU A 210 24.40 -17.17 12.14
N LEU A 211 23.28 -17.86 12.42
CA LEU A 211 22.52 -17.68 13.65
C LEU A 211 23.38 -17.92 14.90
N ASP A 212 24.11 -19.03 14.95
CA ASP A 212 24.94 -19.35 16.12
C ASP A 212 26.07 -18.34 16.29
N ASN A 213 26.69 -17.91 15.18
CA ASN A 213 27.71 -16.85 15.19
C ASN A 213 27.18 -15.49 15.68
N VAL A 214 25.89 -15.22 15.48
CA VAL A 214 25.23 -13.98 15.94
C VAL A 214 24.85 -14.09 17.42
N LEU A 215 24.40 -15.27 17.86
CA LEU A 215 23.94 -15.48 19.23
C LEU A 215 25.08 -15.68 20.23
N ALA A 216 26.20 -16.29 19.82
CA ALA A 216 27.34 -16.50 20.70
C ALA A 216 27.83 -15.21 21.40
N PRO A 217 28.21 -14.13 20.67
CA PRO A 217 28.68 -12.91 21.32
C PRO A 217 27.59 -12.19 22.12
N LEU A 218 26.32 -12.35 21.73
CA LEU A 218 25.20 -11.83 22.50
C LEU A 218 25.13 -12.51 23.87
N VAL A 219 25.05 -13.84 23.88
CA VAL A 219 24.95 -14.65 25.09
C VAL A 219 26.18 -14.42 25.99
N GLU A 220 27.38 -14.39 25.42
CA GLU A 220 28.60 -14.09 26.17
C GLU A 220 28.51 -12.73 26.89
N SER A 221 28.04 -11.69 26.19
CA SER A 221 27.91 -10.36 26.81
C SER A 221 26.88 -10.32 27.94
N GLU A 222 25.79 -11.10 27.85
CA GLU A 222 24.79 -11.19 28.91
C GLU A 222 25.30 -12.03 30.09
N ILE A 223 26.07 -13.10 29.84
CA ILE A 223 26.73 -13.88 30.90
C ILE A 223 27.68 -12.98 31.69
N ASN A 224 28.54 -12.21 31.01
CA ASN A 224 29.47 -11.30 31.67
C ASN A 224 28.74 -10.24 32.52
N ALA A 225 27.63 -9.69 32.01
CA ALA A 225 26.80 -8.76 32.78
C ALA A 225 26.18 -9.39 34.03
N LEU A 226 25.76 -10.67 33.95
CA LEU A 226 25.24 -11.42 35.09
C LEU A 226 26.32 -11.78 36.11
N GLU A 227 27.56 -12.03 35.68
CA GLU A 227 28.70 -12.28 36.58
C GLU A 227 29.09 -11.04 37.40
N GLU A 228 28.95 -9.85 36.82
CA GLU A 228 29.21 -8.58 37.50
C GLU A 228 28.05 -8.16 38.43
N ALA A 229 26.86 -8.76 38.25
CA ALA A 229 25.68 -8.46 39.03
C ALA A 229 25.67 -9.15 40.40
N THR A 230 24.96 -8.56 41.36
CA THR A 230 24.69 -9.23 42.65
C THR A 230 23.51 -10.18 42.48
N LEU A 231 23.79 -11.48 42.34
CA LEU A 231 22.80 -12.54 42.15
C LEU A 231 22.47 -13.27 43.46
N THR A 232 21.24 -13.77 43.58
CA THR A 232 20.85 -14.71 44.64
C THR A 232 21.47 -16.09 44.41
N GLU A 233 21.48 -16.96 45.44
CA GLU A 233 22.01 -18.33 45.30
C GLU A 233 21.31 -19.13 44.19
N GLU A 234 19.98 -18.99 44.06
CA GLU A 234 19.22 -19.63 42.97
C GLU A 234 19.60 -19.08 41.59
N GLN A 235 19.84 -17.78 41.48
CA GLN A 235 20.29 -17.15 40.23
C GLN A 235 21.72 -17.55 39.87
N GLN A 236 22.60 -17.76 40.85
CA GLN A 236 23.95 -18.27 40.62
C GLN A 236 23.94 -19.69 40.06
N VAL A 237 23.06 -20.58 40.57
CA VAL A 237 22.89 -21.92 40.01
C VAL A 237 22.46 -21.85 38.55
N LYS A 238 21.48 -21.00 38.22
CA LYS A 238 21.05 -20.80 36.83
C LYS A 238 22.14 -20.20 35.94
N LEU A 239 22.97 -19.30 36.48
CA LEU A 239 24.11 -18.75 35.72
C LEU A 239 25.11 -19.84 35.33
N GLU A 240 25.37 -20.81 36.22
CA GLU A 240 26.22 -21.95 35.88
C GLU A 240 25.58 -22.88 34.84
N GLU A 241 24.26 -23.05 34.86
CA GLU A 241 23.53 -23.76 33.80
C GLU A 241 23.64 -23.04 32.45
N ILE A 242 23.51 -21.71 32.43
CA ILE A 242 23.68 -20.88 31.23
C ILE A 242 25.09 -21.03 30.67
N LYS A 243 26.13 -20.97 31.51
CA LYS A 243 27.53 -21.17 31.09
C LYS A 243 27.76 -22.55 30.49
N LYS A 244 27.13 -23.58 31.06
CA LYS A 244 27.17 -24.93 30.51
C LYS A 244 26.52 -24.99 29.12
N LEU A 245 25.33 -24.41 28.96
CA LEU A 245 24.65 -24.32 27.66
C LEU A 245 25.49 -23.58 26.63
N TYR A 246 26.14 -22.49 27.03
CA TYR A 246 27.08 -21.74 26.19
C TYR A 246 28.26 -22.61 25.73
N GLY A 247 28.88 -23.37 26.65
CA GLY A 247 29.97 -24.29 26.32
C GLY A 247 29.55 -25.48 25.45
N GLU A 248 28.26 -25.83 25.44
CA GLU A 248 27.66 -26.82 24.54
C GLU A 248 27.19 -26.21 23.19
N GLU A 249 27.51 -24.94 22.91
CA GLU A 249 27.06 -24.18 21.72
C GLU A 249 25.53 -24.06 21.59
N LYS A 250 24.80 -24.26 22.70
CA LYS A 250 23.33 -24.14 22.76
C LYS A 250 22.91 -22.71 23.08
N PHE A 251 23.27 -21.78 22.19
CA PHE A 251 23.10 -20.34 22.42
C PHE A 251 21.63 -19.91 22.54
N SER A 252 20.73 -20.54 21.76
CA SER A 252 19.29 -20.26 21.86
C SER A 252 18.74 -20.64 23.24
N GLU A 253 19.11 -21.81 23.76
CA GLU A 253 18.74 -22.28 25.09
C GLU A 253 19.30 -21.37 26.18
N ALA A 254 20.59 -21.01 26.07
CA ALA A 254 21.25 -20.13 27.01
C ALA A 254 20.53 -18.77 27.09
N LEU A 255 20.13 -18.21 25.93
CA LEU A 255 19.40 -16.95 25.87
C LEU A 255 18.00 -17.03 26.50
N GLU A 256 17.31 -18.16 26.38
CA GLU A 256 16.04 -18.39 27.07
C GLU A 256 16.22 -18.38 28.60
N GLU A 257 17.24 -19.07 29.11
CA GLU A 257 17.54 -19.11 30.55
C GLU A 257 17.98 -17.76 31.12
N ILE A 258 18.76 -16.97 30.34
CA ILE A 258 19.13 -15.59 30.70
C ILE A 258 17.88 -14.74 30.97
N LEU A 259 16.84 -14.87 30.14
CA LEU A 259 15.60 -14.15 30.37
C LEU A 259 14.89 -14.58 31.67
N LEU A 260 14.95 -15.87 32.00
CA LEU A 260 14.33 -16.39 33.22
C LEU A 260 15.02 -15.88 34.49
N ILE A 261 16.33 -15.64 34.45
CA ILE A 261 17.06 -14.96 35.53
C ILE A 261 16.59 -13.52 35.68
N ASN A 262 16.56 -12.76 34.58
CA ASN A 262 16.21 -11.33 34.59
C ASN A 262 14.73 -11.05 34.93
N LEU A 263 13.85 -12.04 34.80
CA LEU A 263 12.44 -11.95 35.16
C LEU A 263 12.15 -12.31 36.62
N SER A 264 13.09 -12.94 37.33
CA SER A 264 12.92 -13.29 38.74
C SER A 264 13.42 -12.13 39.61
N PRO A 265 12.55 -11.45 40.39
CA PRO A 265 13.00 -10.40 41.28
C PRO A 265 13.96 -10.98 42.34
N ALA A 266 14.99 -10.20 42.66
CA ALA A 266 15.88 -10.43 43.81
C ALA A 266 15.14 -10.16 45.13
#